data_AF-A0A2D4Q417-F1
#
_entry.id   AF-A0A2D4Q417-F1
#
_cell.length_a   1.000
_cell.length_b   1.000
_cell.length_c   1.000
_cell.angle_alpha   90.00
_cell.angle_beta   90.00
_cell.angle_gamma   90.00
#
_symmetry.space_group_name_H-M   'P 1'
#
loop_
_entity.id
_entity.type
_entity.pdbx_description
1 polymer ?
#
loop_
_entity_poly.entity_id
_entity_poly.type
_entity_poly.pdbx_seq_one_letter_code
_entity_poly.pdbx_strand_id
1 'polypeptide(L)'
;LCSAQWERMFNTSRIPGNETDTIQHLKDSKHIAVYHKGRYYKVWLYYDGRLLKPREIEQQIQWILNDKSEPQPGEEKLAALTAGDRVPWAKARQTYFAKGKNKQSLDAIEKAAFFVTLDDTVQGYREVDPVKSM
;
A
#
# COMPACT_ATOMS: atom_id res chain seq x y z
N LEU A 1 -3.70 -1.89 30.88
CA LEU A 1 -2.99 -1.77 29.57
C LEU A 1 -3.66 -0.65 28.78
N CYS A 2 -2.88 0.21 28.13
CA CYS A 2 -3.41 1.33 27.33
C CYS A 2 -3.76 0.84 25.91
N SER A 3 -4.97 1.16 25.42
CA SER A 3 -5.48 0.72 24.12
C SER A 3 -5.13 1.65 22.95
N ALA A 4 -4.39 2.73 23.18
CA ALA A 4 -4.09 3.74 22.15
C ALA A 4 -3.34 3.22 20.90
N GLN A 5 -2.69 2.05 20.99
CA GLN A 5 -2.01 1.44 19.84
C GLN A 5 -3.01 0.90 18.80
N TRP A 6 -4.17 0.41 19.24
CA TRP A 6 -5.18 -0.17 18.34
C TRP A 6 -5.77 0.86 17.39
N GLU A 7 -5.86 2.12 17.81
CA GLU A 7 -6.34 3.22 16.96
C GLU A 7 -5.44 3.41 15.72
N ARG A 8 -4.14 3.13 15.84
CA ARG A 8 -3.15 3.36 14.77
C ARG A 8 -2.85 2.13 13.93
N MET A 9 -3.58 1.04 14.12
CA MET A 9 -3.37 -0.20 13.36
C MET A 9 -3.74 -0.04 11.87
N PHE A 10 -4.75 0.77 11.59
CA PHE A 10 -5.20 1.10 10.24
C PHE A 10 -5.06 2.60 9.97
N ASN A 11 -5.25 2.99 8.71
CA ASN A 11 -5.30 4.38 8.27
C ASN A 11 -4.05 5.18 8.66
N THR A 12 -2.91 4.51 8.80
CA THR A 12 -1.69 5.09 9.37
C THR A 12 -0.52 4.87 8.43
N SER A 13 0.17 5.94 8.07
CA SER A 13 1.37 5.90 7.23
C SER A 13 2.46 6.78 7.81
N ARG A 14 3.73 6.38 7.62
CA ARG A 14 4.90 7.15 8.05
C ARG A 14 5.48 7.91 6.86
N ILE A 15 5.33 9.23 6.90
CA ILE A 15 5.83 10.15 5.89
C ILE A 15 7.31 10.47 6.18
N PRO A 16 8.25 10.21 5.26
CA PRO A 16 9.65 10.53 5.47
C PRO A 16 9.87 12.05 5.46
N GLY A 17 10.75 12.54 6.35
CA GLY A 17 11.22 13.91 6.35
C GLY A 17 12.74 14.01 6.20
N ASN A 18 13.25 15.19 5.89
CA ASN A 18 14.71 15.41 5.78
C ASN A 18 15.42 15.28 7.13
N GLU A 19 14.77 15.70 8.21
CA GLU A 19 15.32 15.64 9.57
C GLU A 19 14.50 14.70 10.47
N THR A 20 13.17 14.73 10.35
CA THR A 20 12.28 13.93 11.17
C THR A 20 11.07 13.47 10.37
N ASP A 21 10.70 12.20 10.55
CA ASP A 21 9.53 11.62 9.93
C ASP A 21 8.26 11.97 10.68
N THR A 22 7.14 11.99 9.97
CA THR A 22 5.83 12.25 10.55
C THR A 22 4.93 11.02 10.43
N ILE A 23 4.25 10.67 11.51
CA ILE A 23 3.19 9.66 11.47
C ILE A 23 1.89 10.38 11.11
N GLN A 24 1.33 10.04 9.95
CA GLN A 24 0.00 10.46 9.54
C GLN A 24 -0.99 9.37 9.93
N HIS A 25 -1.99 9.72 10.73
CA HIS A 25 -3.11 8.84 11.07
C HIS A 25 -4.41 9.51 10.66
N LEU A 26 -5.27 8.78 9.96
CA LEU A 26 -6.58 9.25 9.49
C LEU A 26 -7.69 8.48 10.20
N LYS A 27 -8.80 9.17 10.48
CA LYS A 27 -9.94 8.54 11.15
C LYS A 27 -10.69 7.58 10.23
N ASP A 28 -10.97 8.01 9.00
CA ASP A 28 -11.80 7.28 8.05
C ASP A 28 -11.15 7.19 6.67
N SER A 29 -10.42 6.10 6.42
CA SER A 29 -10.13 5.69 5.03
C SER A 29 -11.26 4.81 4.49
N LYS A 30 -11.58 4.99 3.21
CA LYS A 30 -12.65 4.26 2.52
C LYS A 30 -12.14 3.29 1.46
N HIS A 31 -10.82 3.13 1.35
CA HIS A 31 -10.19 2.30 0.33
C HIS A 31 -8.93 1.63 0.88
N ILE A 32 -8.50 0.58 0.20
CA ILE A 32 -7.19 -0.05 0.38
C ILE A 32 -6.32 0.22 -0.84
N ALA A 33 -5.01 0.14 -0.66
CA ALA A 33 -4.05 0.12 -1.75
C ALA A 33 -3.63 -1.33 -1.99
N VAL A 34 -3.72 -1.80 -3.23
CA VAL A 34 -3.32 -3.14 -3.63
C VAL A 34 -2.13 -3.03 -4.58
N TYR A 35 -1.10 -3.82 -4.36
CA TYR A 35 0.04 -3.96 -5.25
C TYR A 35 0.06 -5.34 -5.88
N HIS A 36 0.13 -5.39 -7.21
CA HIS A 36 0.22 -6.63 -7.97
C HIS A 36 1.08 -6.39 -9.22
N LYS A 37 2.06 -7.26 -9.47
CA LYS A 37 2.92 -7.24 -10.68
C LYS A 37 3.45 -5.85 -11.06
N GLY A 38 4.00 -5.13 -10.08
CA GLY A 38 4.62 -3.83 -10.33
C GLY A 38 3.64 -2.66 -10.45
N ARG A 39 2.35 -2.87 -10.17
CA ARG A 39 1.29 -1.87 -10.35
C ARG A 39 0.48 -1.65 -9.08
N TYR A 40 -0.04 -0.44 -8.95
CA TYR A 40 -0.81 -0.01 -7.78
C TYR A 40 -2.28 0.20 -8.15
N TYR A 41 -3.17 -0.34 -7.32
CA TYR A 41 -4.61 -0.25 -7.50
C TYR A 41 -5.24 0.34 -6.25
N LYS A 42 -6.23 1.21 -6.47
CA LYS A 42 -7.08 1.75 -5.41
C LYS A 42 -8.39 0.97 -5.39
N VAL A 43 -8.64 0.23 -4.32
CA VAL A 43 -9.85 -0.59 -4.16
C VAL A 43 -10.75 0.02 -3.10
N TRP A 44 -11.95 0.44 -3.48
CA TRP A 44 -12.91 1.01 -2.53
C TRP A 44 -13.54 -0.10 -1.69
N LEU A 45 -13.71 0.18 -0.39
CA LEU A 45 -14.35 -0.74 0.55
C LEU A 45 -15.84 -0.43 0.76
N TYR A 46 -16.29 0.75 0.35
CA TYR A 46 -17.66 1.23 0.57
C TYR A 46 -18.32 1.61 -0.75
N TYR A 47 -19.61 1.31 -0.86
CA TYR A 47 -20.49 1.77 -1.94
C TYR A 47 -21.81 2.21 -1.33
N ASP A 48 -22.25 3.43 -1.65
CA ASP A 48 -23.50 4.02 -1.15
C ASP A 48 -23.64 3.96 0.39
N GLY A 49 -22.57 4.33 1.10
CA GLY A 49 -22.53 4.34 2.57
C GLY A 49 -22.44 2.95 3.23
N ARG A 50 -22.50 1.86 2.46
CA ARG A 50 -22.43 0.48 2.95
C ARG A 50 -21.06 -0.13 2.68
N LEU A 51 -20.56 -0.94 3.62
CA LEU A 51 -19.39 -1.79 3.38
C LEU A 51 -19.70 -2.85 2.32
N LEU A 52 -18.79 -3.03 1.37
CA LEU A 52 -18.89 -4.05 0.34
C LEU A 52 -18.89 -5.45 0.96
N LYS A 53 -19.69 -6.35 0.39
CA LYS A 53 -19.73 -7.76 0.76
C LYS A 53 -18.43 -8.44 0.33
N PRO A 54 -18.03 -9.55 0.98
CA PRO A 54 -16.84 -10.31 0.58
C PRO A 54 -16.78 -10.62 -0.91
N ARG A 55 -17.90 -11.04 -1.51
CA ARG A 55 -18.01 -11.31 -2.96
C ARG A 55 -17.76 -10.07 -3.84
N GLU A 56 -18.17 -8.89 -3.40
CA GLU A 56 -17.95 -7.63 -4.13
C GLU A 56 -16.46 -7.23 -4.08
N ILE A 57 -15.78 -7.49 -2.97
CA ILE A 57 -14.33 -7.28 -2.83
C ILE A 57 -13.57 -8.34 -3.64
N GLU A 58 -13.96 -9.61 -3.55
CA GLU A 58 -13.39 -10.71 -4.33
C GLU A 58 -13.45 -10.43 -5.84
N GLN A 59 -14.58 -9.94 -6.34
CA GLN A 59 -14.71 -9.54 -7.75
C GLN A 59 -13.69 -8.46 -8.15
N GLN A 60 -13.45 -7.46 -7.29
CA GLN A 60 -12.45 -6.41 -7.54
C GLN A 60 -11.02 -6.97 -7.51
N ILE A 61 -10.70 -7.85 -6.55
CA ILE A 61 -9.39 -8.51 -6.49
C ILE A 61 -9.18 -9.42 -7.70
N GLN A 62 -10.18 -10.20 -8.09
CA GLN A 62 -10.11 -11.05 -9.28
C GLN A 62 -9.91 -10.22 -10.55
N TRP A 63 -10.51 -9.03 -10.65
CA TRP A 63 -10.26 -8.11 -11.74
C TRP A 63 -8.79 -7.66 -11.78
N ILE A 64 -8.19 -7.35 -10.63
CA ILE A 64 -6.75 -7.02 -10.54
C ILE A 64 -5.87 -8.20 -10.97
N LEU A 65 -6.18 -9.42 -10.50
CA LEU A 65 -5.43 -10.63 -10.87
C LEU A 65 -5.53 -10.95 -12.36
N ASN A 66 -6.67 -10.62 -12.98
CA ASN A 66 -6.91 -10.83 -14.40
C ASN A 66 -6.34 -9.70 -15.28
N ASP A 67 -5.92 -8.58 -14.70
CA ASP A 67 -5.34 -7.47 -15.44
C ASP A 67 -3.96 -7.86 -16.01
N LYS A 68 -3.84 -7.80 -17.33
CA LYS A 68 -2.61 -8.12 -18.08
C LYS A 68 -1.85 -6.88 -18.54
N SER A 69 -2.26 -5.68 -18.14
CA SER A 69 -1.51 -4.48 -18.50
C SER A 69 -0.18 -4.41 -17.75
N GLU A 70 0.85 -4.04 -18.49
CA GLU A 70 2.21 -3.87 -17.99
C GLU A 70 2.35 -2.57 -17.17
N PRO A 71 3.23 -2.54 -16.16
CA PRO A 71 3.54 -1.33 -15.41
C PRO A 71 4.14 -0.25 -16.31
N GLN A 72 3.94 1.01 -15.94
CA GLN A 72 4.67 2.10 -16.59
C GLN A 72 6.18 1.96 -16.34
N PRO A 73 7.04 2.51 -17.22
CA PRO A 73 8.49 2.41 -17.05
C PRO A 73 8.95 2.85 -15.65
N GLY A 74 9.52 1.91 -14.89
CA GLY A 74 10.01 2.14 -13.53
C GLY A 74 8.96 2.09 -12.40
N GLU A 75 7.66 1.96 -12.72
CA GLU A 75 6.58 1.85 -11.72
C GLU A 75 6.79 0.64 -10.80
N GLU A 76 7.24 -0.47 -11.36
CA GLU A 76 7.52 -1.73 -10.66
C GLU A 76 8.54 -1.57 -9.51
N LYS A 77 9.42 -0.57 -9.58
CA LYS A 77 10.51 -0.35 -8.61
C LYS A 77 10.19 0.76 -7.62
N LEU A 78 9.05 1.45 -7.74
CA LEU A 78 8.74 2.61 -6.90
C LEU A 78 8.65 2.26 -5.41
N ALA A 79 8.14 1.07 -5.07
CA ALA A 79 8.04 0.63 -3.68
C ALA A 79 9.43 0.49 -3.03
N ALA A 80 10.47 0.15 -3.81
CA ALA A 80 11.83 -0.01 -3.29
C ALA A 80 12.38 1.29 -2.67
N LEU A 81 11.91 2.45 -3.13
CA LEU A 81 12.29 3.74 -2.53
C LEU A 81 11.88 3.85 -1.06
N THR A 82 10.81 3.15 -0.65
CA THR A 82 10.35 3.14 0.74
C THR A 82 11.22 2.27 1.66
N ALA A 83 11.97 1.34 1.09
CA ALA A 83 12.91 0.48 1.81
C ALA A 83 14.32 1.08 1.94
N GLY A 84 14.63 2.13 1.18
CA GLY A 84 15.90 2.84 1.25
C GLY A 84 15.99 3.83 2.42
N ASP A 85 17.10 4.57 2.46
CA ASP A 85 17.36 5.57 3.49
C ASP A 85 16.31 6.68 3.51
N ARG A 86 16.01 7.19 4.72
CA ARG A 86 14.92 8.16 4.95
C ARG A 86 15.11 9.47 4.21
N VAL A 87 16.32 10.04 4.25
CA VAL A 87 16.63 11.34 3.64
C VAL A 87 16.56 11.29 2.10
N PRO A 88 17.19 10.30 1.42
CA PRO A 88 16.99 10.11 -0.02
C PRO A 88 15.51 9.94 -0.41
N TRP A 89 14.73 9.17 0.36
CA TRP A 89 13.32 8.99 0.07
C TRP A 89 12.51 10.29 0.25
N ALA A 90 12.77 11.05 1.32
CA ALA A 90 12.16 12.36 1.55
C ALA A 90 12.44 13.33 0.40
N LYS A 91 13.69 13.40 -0.07
CA LYS A 91 14.08 14.24 -1.21
C LYS A 91 13.41 13.80 -2.51
N ALA A 92 13.41 12.50 -2.80
CA ALA A 92 12.75 11.96 -3.99
C ALA A 92 11.24 12.25 -3.99
N ARG A 93 10.57 12.13 -2.83
CA ARG A 93 9.17 12.54 -2.65
C ARG A 93 8.94 14.01 -2.98
N GLN A 94 9.75 14.90 -2.42
CA GLN A 94 9.61 16.33 -2.64
C GLN A 94 9.82 16.70 -4.11
N THR A 95 10.76 16.05 -4.80
CA THR A 95 11.06 16.32 -6.20
C THR A 95 10.02 15.74 -7.15
N TYR A 96 9.64 14.47 -6.98
CA TYR A 96 8.87 13.73 -7.99
C TYR A 96 7.39 13.52 -7.65
N PHE A 97 7.01 13.69 -6.38
CA PHE A 97 5.66 13.39 -5.89
C PHE A 97 4.94 14.59 -5.26
N ALA A 98 5.52 15.80 -5.31
CA ALA A 98 4.91 16.97 -4.71
C ALA A 98 3.71 17.54 -5.50
N LYS A 99 3.54 17.19 -6.79
CA LYS A 99 2.51 17.77 -7.68
C LYS A 99 1.97 16.74 -8.69
N GLY A 100 0.84 17.09 -9.32
CA GLY A 100 0.27 16.35 -10.45
C GLY A 100 -0.24 14.95 -10.10
N LYS A 101 -0.17 14.05 -11.08
CA LYS A 101 -0.66 12.66 -10.96
C LYS A 101 0.10 11.88 -9.88
N ASN A 102 1.42 12.04 -9.79
CA ASN A 102 2.25 11.36 -8.80
C ASN A 102 1.84 11.69 -7.36
N LYS A 103 1.51 12.97 -7.09
CA LYS A 103 0.96 13.37 -5.79
C LYS A 103 -0.34 12.64 -5.49
N GLN A 104 -1.27 12.61 -6.45
CA GLN A 104 -2.57 11.96 -6.27
C GLN A 104 -2.43 10.44 -6.06
N SER A 105 -1.53 9.79 -6.82
CA SER A 105 -1.23 8.36 -6.66
C SER A 105 -0.61 8.06 -5.30
N LEU A 106 0.33 8.89 -4.84
CA LEU A 106 0.97 8.71 -3.54
C LEU A 106 -0.01 8.96 -2.39
N ASP A 107 -0.82 10.01 -2.49
CA ASP A 107 -1.93 10.28 -1.56
C ASP A 107 -2.89 9.09 -1.47
N ALA A 108 -3.18 8.42 -2.59
CA ALA A 108 -4.04 7.23 -2.59
C ALA A 108 -3.41 6.07 -1.80
N ILE A 109 -2.09 5.91 -1.84
CA ILE A 109 -1.38 4.87 -1.07
C ILE A 109 -1.32 5.25 0.41
N GLU A 110 -0.92 6.48 0.73
CA GLU A 110 -0.74 6.92 2.13
C GLU A 110 -2.03 7.03 2.91
N LYS A 111 -3.12 7.38 2.23
CA LYS A 111 -4.45 7.52 2.83
C LYS A 111 -5.26 6.22 2.80
N ALA A 112 -4.67 5.10 2.39
CA ALA A 112 -5.33 3.79 2.41
C ALA A 112 -5.54 3.30 3.85
N ALA A 113 -6.56 2.45 4.05
CA ALA A 113 -6.79 1.82 5.35
C ALA A 113 -5.66 0.86 5.71
N PHE A 114 -5.20 0.10 4.74
CA PHE A 114 -4.01 -0.74 4.79
C PHE A 114 -3.54 -1.05 3.36
N PHE A 115 -2.37 -1.67 3.27
CA PHE A 115 -1.74 -2.06 2.02
C PHE A 115 -1.81 -3.59 1.85
N VAL A 116 -2.17 -4.06 0.66
CA VAL A 116 -2.24 -5.48 0.32
C VAL A 116 -1.28 -5.77 -0.82
N THR A 117 -0.39 -6.75 -0.65
CA THR A 117 0.42 -7.29 -1.73
C THR A 117 -0.18 -8.60 -2.24
N LEU A 118 -0.34 -8.70 -3.56
CA LEU A 118 -0.72 -9.93 -4.25
C LEU A 118 0.53 -10.44 -4.97
N ASP A 119 1.35 -11.19 -4.25
CA ASP A 119 2.61 -11.74 -4.77
C ASP A 119 2.37 -13.02 -5.56
N ASP A 120 3.06 -13.16 -6.70
CA ASP A 120 3.02 -14.39 -7.52
C ASP A 120 3.96 -15.48 -7.01
N THR A 121 4.83 -15.13 -6.07
CA THR A 121 5.78 -16.06 -5.47
C THR A 121 5.09 -16.82 -4.34
N VAL A 122 5.27 -18.14 -4.31
CA VAL A 122 4.77 -18.95 -3.21
C VAL A 122 5.55 -18.57 -1.95
N GLN A 123 4.89 -17.87 -1.04
CA GLN A 123 5.39 -17.55 0.29
C GLN A 123 4.76 -18.55 1.26
N GLY A 124 5.58 -19.35 1.96
CA GLY A 124 5.02 -20.38 2.83
C GLY A 124 6.03 -21.36 3.45
N TYR A 125 5.54 -22.04 4.47
CA TYR A 125 6.23 -23.06 5.24
C TYR A 125 6.67 -24.23 4.36
N ARG A 126 7.97 -24.45 4.22
CA ARG A 126 8.53 -25.66 3.63
C ARG A 126 8.58 -26.72 4.72
N GLU A 127 7.75 -27.77 4.60
CA GLU A 127 7.74 -28.89 5.56
C GLU A 127 9.13 -29.52 5.76
N VAL A 128 9.98 -29.44 4.74
CA VAL A 128 11.33 -30.01 4.71
C VAL A 128 12.35 -29.22 5.53
N ASP A 129 12.12 -27.92 5.76
CA ASP A 129 12.98 -27.09 6.61
C ASP A 129 12.15 -25.98 7.30
N PRO A 130 11.48 -26.32 8.41
CA PRO A 130 10.64 -25.40 9.19
C PRO A 130 11.39 -24.15 9.65
N VAL A 131 12.70 -24.28 9.90
CA VAL A 131 13.53 -23.26 10.55
C VAL A 131 13.99 -22.20 9.56
N LYS A 132 14.20 -22.57 8.29
CA LYS A 132 14.49 -21.63 7.19
C LYS A 132 13.25 -21.20 6.41
N SER A 133 12.08 -21.55 6.88
CA SER A 133 10.81 -21.17 6.27
C SER A 133 10.38 -19.77 6.70
N MET A 134 11.24 -18.78 6.47
CA MET A 134 10.95 -17.35 6.40
C MET A 134 12.19 -16.62 5.90
#